data_AF-A0AAX6SS76-F1
#
_entry.id   AF-A0AAX6SS76-F1
#
_cell.length_a   1.000
_cell.length_b   1.000
_cell.length_c   1.000
_cell.angle_alpha   90.00
_cell.angle_beta   90.00
_cell.angle_gamma   90.00
#
_symmetry.space_group_name_H-M   'P 1'
#
loop_
_entity.id
_entity.type
_entity.pdbx_description
1 polymer ?
#
loop_
_entity_poly.entity_id
_entity_poly.type
_entity_poly.pdbx_seq_one_letter_code
_entity_poly.pdbx_strand_id
1 'polypeptide(L)'
;MMQCVIAVADKVFDAFLNMMADKAKTKENEEELERHAQFLLVSFNHIHKRTRRVADKYLSGLVDKFPHLLWSGTVLKTMLDILQTLSLSLSADIHKDQPYYSIPDVPYWITVPDTYEAREANQLTECPACVTKDCSNFMASLNLHNRYAGEVYRMIWFSSATGQMSDLNRMMVQDLNTALDHSNSQHYTQAIFKLTAMLISSKGNAHKPREILDRF
;
A
#
# COMPACT_ATOMS: atom_id res chain seq x y z
N MET A 1 -16.83 -2.27 33.34
CA MET A 1 -15.39 -2.60 33.35
C MET A 1 -14.70 -2.21 32.04
N MET A 2 -15.17 -2.68 30.86
CA MET A 2 -14.55 -2.35 29.56
C MET A 2 -14.54 -0.86 29.20
N GLN A 3 -15.58 -0.10 29.57
CA GLN A 3 -15.64 1.35 29.34
C GLN A 3 -14.56 2.14 30.08
N CYS A 4 -14.16 1.67 31.28
CA CYS A 4 -13.08 2.30 32.04
C CYS A 4 -11.73 2.12 31.33
N VAL A 5 -11.50 0.94 30.74
CA VAL A 5 -10.29 0.65 29.96
C VAL A 5 -10.25 1.53 28.71
N ILE A 6 -11.37 1.69 28.00
CA ILE A 6 -11.45 2.57 26.83
C ILE A 6 -11.18 4.04 27.22
N ALA A 7 -11.78 4.53 28.31
CA ALA A 7 -11.57 5.91 28.76
C ALA A 7 -10.12 6.20 29.20
N VAL A 8 -9.43 5.22 29.79
CA VAL A 8 -8.00 5.34 30.09
C VAL A 8 -7.17 5.27 28.81
N ALA A 9 -7.52 4.36 27.89
CA ALA A 9 -6.84 4.24 26.61
C ALA A 9 -6.95 5.51 25.76
N ASP A 10 -8.09 6.20 25.79
CA ASP A 10 -8.29 7.48 25.11
C ASP A 10 -7.24 8.51 25.56
N LYS A 11 -7.02 8.64 26.88
CA LYS A 11 -6.03 9.57 27.43
C LYS A 11 -4.59 9.18 27.07
N VAL A 12 -4.29 7.88 27.05
CA VAL A 12 -2.98 7.37 26.64
C VAL A 12 -2.75 7.64 25.16
N PHE A 13 -3.78 7.48 24.32
CA PHE A 13 -3.72 7.74 22.89
C PHE A 13 -3.53 9.24 22.60
N ASP A 14 -4.22 10.12 23.31
CA ASP A 14 -4.03 11.57 23.19
C ASP A 14 -2.60 11.98 23.59
N ALA A 15 -2.07 11.39 24.67
CA ALA A 15 -0.70 11.62 25.10
C ALA A 15 0.32 11.11 24.05
N PHE A 16 0.07 9.94 23.45
CA PHE A 16 0.87 9.42 22.34
C PHE A 16 0.84 10.37 21.14
N LEU A 17 -0.34 10.82 20.72
CA LEU A 17 -0.47 11.75 19.60
C LEU A 17 0.26 13.07 19.83
N ASN A 18 0.26 13.61 21.05
CA ASN A 18 1.02 14.82 21.40
C ASN A 18 2.52 14.55 21.40
N MET A 19 2.97 13.43 21.99
CA MET A 19 4.38 13.04 21.98
C MET A 19 4.92 12.87 20.54
N MET A 20 4.14 12.24 19.66
CA MET A 20 4.54 12.04 18.26
C MET A 20 4.51 13.33 17.44
N ALA A 21 3.71 14.32 17.83
CA ALA A 21 3.66 15.64 17.20
C ALA A 21 4.86 16.51 17.59
N ASP A 22 5.34 16.39 18.85
CA ASP A 22 6.49 17.13 19.36
C ASP A 22 7.83 16.53 18.92
N LYS A 23 7.86 15.24 18.56
CA LYS A 23 9.05 14.56 18.02
C LYS A 23 9.46 15.15 16.67
N ALA A 24 10.77 15.10 16.40
CA ALA A 24 11.31 15.47 15.09
C ALA A 24 10.77 14.52 13.99
N LYS A 25 10.50 15.07 12.80
CA LYS A 25 10.06 14.33 11.61
C LYS A 25 11.20 13.50 11.02
N THR A 26 11.61 12.46 11.74
CA THR A 26 12.59 11.48 11.26
C THR A 26 11.88 10.34 10.54
N LYS A 27 12.60 9.65 9.66
CA LYS A 27 12.09 8.48 8.93
C LYS A 27 11.57 7.39 9.88
N GLU A 28 12.24 7.17 11.00
CA GLU A 28 11.82 6.17 12.01
C GLU A 28 10.48 6.54 12.67
N ASN A 29 10.23 7.83 12.90
CA ASN A 29 8.97 8.30 13.47
C ASN A 29 7.81 8.12 12.48
N GLU A 30 8.06 8.32 11.19
CA GLU A 30 7.10 8.07 10.11
C GLU A 30 6.79 6.57 9.99
N GLU A 31 7.81 5.71 10.00
CA GLU A 31 7.63 4.25 10.02
C GLU A 31 6.87 3.78 11.29
N GLU A 32 7.10 4.40 12.45
CA GLU A 32 6.34 4.11 13.68
C GLU A 32 4.87 4.49 13.55
N LEU A 33 4.56 5.66 12.97
CA LEU A 33 3.18 6.08 12.71
C LEU A 33 2.48 5.16 11.69
N GLU A 34 3.18 4.74 10.64
CA GLU A 34 2.68 3.79 9.65
C GLU A 34 2.32 2.44 10.28
N ARG A 35 3.16 1.90 11.17
CA ARG A 35 2.87 0.65 11.90
C ARG A 35 1.62 0.76 12.76
N HIS A 36 1.44 1.89 13.46
CA HIS A 36 0.24 2.12 14.26
C HIS A 36 -1.00 2.27 13.36
N ALA A 37 -0.88 2.93 12.21
CA ALA A 37 -1.96 3.01 11.22
C ALA A 37 -2.34 1.62 10.69
N GLN A 38 -1.37 0.77 10.35
CA GLN A 38 -1.61 -0.62 9.93
C GLN A 38 -2.34 -1.42 11.01
N PHE A 39 -1.90 -1.33 12.27
CA PHE A 39 -2.57 -2.00 13.39
C PHE A 39 -4.03 -1.54 13.56
N LEU A 40 -4.28 -0.23 13.45
CA LEU A 40 -5.63 0.33 13.53
C LEU A 40 -6.50 -0.11 12.35
N LEU A 41 -5.97 -0.17 11.13
CA LEU A 41 -6.67 -0.68 9.94
C LEU A 41 -7.08 -2.15 10.09
N VAL A 42 -6.21 -2.98 10.66
CA VAL A 42 -6.56 -4.39 10.97
C VAL A 42 -7.64 -4.45 12.05
N SER A 43 -7.49 -3.66 13.11
CA SER A 43 -8.44 -3.61 14.23
C SER A 43 -9.81 -3.06 13.80
N PHE A 44 -9.84 -2.20 12.79
CA PHE A 44 -11.06 -1.69 12.17
C PHE A 44 -11.85 -2.78 11.43
N ASN A 45 -11.19 -3.82 10.93
CA ASN A 45 -11.83 -4.95 10.25
C ASN A 45 -12.24 -6.09 11.21
N HIS A 46 -12.11 -5.88 12.51
CA HIS A 46 -12.38 -6.91 13.52
C HIS A 46 -13.88 -7.28 13.61
N ILE A 47 -14.19 -8.55 13.90
CA ILE A 47 -15.57 -9.07 14.01
C ILE A 47 -16.38 -8.30 15.07
N HIS A 48 -15.74 -7.99 16.20
CA HIS A 48 -16.37 -7.24 17.30
C HIS A 48 -16.59 -5.75 16.98
N LYS A 49 -17.87 -5.34 16.90
CA LYS A 49 -18.30 -3.94 16.69
C LYS A 49 -17.68 -2.94 17.68
N ARG A 50 -17.41 -3.36 18.92
CA ARG A 50 -16.79 -2.48 19.94
C ARG A 50 -15.34 -2.13 19.60
N THR A 51 -14.57 -3.12 19.15
CA THR A 51 -13.17 -2.91 18.70
C THR A 51 -13.14 -2.01 17.48
N ARG A 52 -14.02 -2.25 16.50
CA ARG A 52 -14.12 -1.41 15.30
C ARG A 52 -14.38 0.06 15.61
N ARG A 53 -15.35 0.35 16.47
CA ARG A 53 -15.67 1.74 16.87
C ARG A 53 -14.51 2.46 17.55
N VAL A 54 -13.73 1.74 18.37
CA VAL A 54 -12.56 2.33 19.04
C VAL A 54 -11.41 2.53 18.04
N ALA A 55 -11.19 1.54 17.16
CA ALA A 55 -10.20 1.64 16.10
C ALA A 55 -10.51 2.77 15.12
N ASP A 56 -11.79 2.94 14.72
CA ASP A 56 -12.27 4.02 13.86
C ASP A 56 -12.03 5.40 14.48
N LYS A 57 -12.34 5.54 15.79
CA LYS A 57 -12.07 6.77 16.56
C LYS A 57 -10.58 7.12 16.56
N TYR A 58 -9.72 6.13 16.82
CA TYR A 58 -8.26 6.35 16.85
C TYR A 58 -7.65 6.56 15.48
N LEU A 59 -8.15 5.88 14.45
CA LEU A 59 -7.72 6.07 13.07
C LEU A 59 -8.07 7.48 12.60
N SER A 60 -9.30 7.94 12.87
CA SER A 60 -9.72 9.32 12.59
C SER A 60 -8.82 10.33 13.32
N GLY A 61 -8.60 10.17 14.63
CA GLY A 61 -7.72 11.07 15.39
C GLY A 61 -6.26 11.07 14.94
N LEU A 62 -5.76 9.93 14.45
CA LEU A 62 -4.40 9.81 13.89
C LEU A 62 -4.29 10.55 12.55
N VAL A 63 -5.25 10.33 11.65
CA VAL A 63 -5.30 10.97 10.32
C VAL A 63 -5.51 12.48 10.42
N ASP A 64 -6.35 12.93 11.36
CA ASP A 64 -6.61 14.35 11.59
C ASP A 64 -5.33 15.10 12.01
N LYS A 65 -4.48 14.48 12.84
CA LYS A 65 -3.19 15.06 13.26
C LYS A 65 -2.07 14.85 12.25
N PHE A 66 -2.08 13.75 11.51
CA PHE A 66 -1.04 13.39 10.55
C PHE A 66 -1.64 13.08 9.17
N PRO A 67 -2.04 14.10 8.39
CA PRO A 67 -2.73 13.90 7.11
C PRO A 67 -1.89 13.19 6.05
N HIS A 68 -0.56 13.23 6.18
CA HIS A 68 0.36 12.58 5.25
C HIS A 68 0.24 11.04 5.28
N LEU A 69 -0.26 10.46 6.37
CA LEU A 69 -0.49 9.01 6.48
C LEU A 69 -1.52 8.48 5.48
N LEU A 70 -2.47 9.31 5.04
CA LEU A 70 -3.45 8.94 4.00
C LEU A 70 -2.79 8.62 2.66
N TRP A 71 -1.62 9.20 2.41
CA TRP A 71 -0.88 9.08 1.16
C TRP A 71 0.38 8.24 1.31
N SER A 72 0.59 7.64 2.50
CA SER A 72 1.69 6.70 2.68
C SER A 72 1.44 5.45 1.85
N GLY A 73 2.45 5.06 1.07
CA GLY A 73 2.38 3.89 0.20
C GLY A 73 2.17 2.59 0.97
N THR A 74 2.69 2.49 2.20
CA THR A 74 2.55 1.29 3.04
C THR A 74 1.11 1.17 3.57
N VAL A 75 0.54 2.28 4.06
CA VAL A 75 -0.83 2.34 4.60
C VAL A 75 -1.85 2.05 3.49
N LEU A 76 -1.69 2.68 2.32
CA LEU A 76 -2.54 2.42 1.15
C LEU A 76 -2.43 0.96 0.70
N LYS A 77 -1.22 0.42 0.59
CA LYS A 77 -1.02 -0.98 0.23
C LYS A 77 -1.72 -1.92 1.23
N THR A 78 -1.53 -1.71 2.54
CA THR A 78 -2.20 -2.51 3.57
C THR A 78 -3.72 -2.41 3.47
N MET A 79 -4.28 -1.24 3.17
CA MET A 79 -5.72 -1.09 2.97
C MET A 79 -6.23 -1.92 1.78
N LEU A 80 -5.53 -1.87 0.64
CA LEU A 80 -5.86 -2.70 -0.53
C LEU A 80 -5.68 -4.20 -0.25
N ASP A 81 -4.61 -4.59 0.44
CA ASP A 81 -4.33 -5.99 0.78
C ASP A 81 -5.40 -6.56 1.73
N ILE A 82 -5.90 -5.75 2.68
CA ILE A 82 -7.02 -6.11 3.54
C ILE A 82 -8.30 -6.30 2.71
N LEU A 83 -8.63 -5.34 1.83
CA LEU A 83 -9.82 -5.46 0.97
C LEU A 83 -9.74 -6.69 0.06
N GLN A 84 -8.57 -6.96 -0.52
CA GLN A 84 -8.34 -8.13 -1.36
C GLN A 84 -8.49 -9.42 -0.55
N THR A 85 -7.90 -9.49 0.65
CA THR A 85 -8.02 -10.63 1.56
C THR A 85 -9.48 -10.89 1.95
N LEU A 86 -10.22 -9.84 2.28
CA LEU A 86 -11.65 -9.94 2.59
C LEU A 86 -12.43 -10.43 1.37
N SER A 87 -12.15 -9.91 0.17
CA SER A 87 -12.80 -10.35 -1.07
C SER A 87 -12.55 -11.83 -1.34
N LEU A 88 -11.30 -12.30 -1.20
CA LEU A 88 -10.94 -13.71 -1.33
C LEU A 88 -11.66 -14.57 -0.28
N SER A 89 -11.84 -14.08 0.94
CA SER A 89 -12.59 -14.80 1.98
C SER A 89 -14.07 -15.03 1.64
N LEU A 90 -14.68 -14.23 0.74
CA LEU A 90 -16.04 -14.50 0.24
C LEU A 90 -16.08 -15.67 -0.74
N SER A 91 -15.01 -15.90 -1.49
CA SER A 91 -14.92 -17.04 -2.42
C SER A 91 -14.52 -18.35 -1.75
N ALA A 92 -14.04 -18.29 -0.50
CA ALA A 92 -13.56 -19.44 0.28
C ALA A 92 -14.70 -20.24 0.91
N ASP A 93 -14.50 -21.56 1.07
CA ASP A 93 -15.50 -22.46 1.64
C ASP A 93 -15.53 -22.32 3.17
N ILE A 94 -16.60 -21.70 3.67
CA ILE A 94 -16.82 -21.37 5.09
C ILE A 94 -16.69 -22.61 6.01
N HIS A 95 -16.94 -23.81 5.47
CA HIS A 95 -16.95 -25.05 6.26
C HIS A 95 -15.63 -25.81 6.27
N LYS A 96 -14.65 -25.43 5.43
CA LYS A 96 -13.35 -26.13 5.31
C LYS A 96 -12.16 -25.24 5.63
N ASP A 97 -12.27 -23.94 5.37
CA ASP A 97 -11.15 -23.00 5.52
C ASP A 97 -11.12 -22.38 6.91
N GLN A 98 -9.91 -22.20 7.45
CA GLN A 98 -9.72 -21.52 8.74
C GLN A 98 -10.08 -20.03 8.62
N PRO A 99 -10.71 -19.42 9.64
CA PRO A 99 -11.18 -18.03 9.58
C PRO A 99 -10.06 -16.98 9.72
N TYR A 100 -8.80 -17.42 9.78
CA TYR A 100 -7.62 -16.57 9.97
C TYR A 100 -6.92 -16.35 8.64
N TYR A 101 -6.90 -15.10 8.18
CA TYR A 101 -6.19 -14.72 6.97
C TYR A 101 -5.00 -13.82 7.31
N SER A 102 -3.81 -14.20 6.85
CA SER A 102 -2.60 -13.37 6.92
C SER A 102 -2.68 -12.26 5.88
N ILE A 103 -2.39 -11.02 6.28
CA ILE A 103 -2.26 -9.92 5.33
C ILE A 103 -0.81 -9.93 4.80
N PRO A 104 -0.60 -9.84 3.48
CA PRO A 104 0.74 -9.68 2.90
C PRO A 104 1.52 -8.50 3.52
N ASP A 105 2.82 -8.68 3.72
CA ASP A 105 3.78 -7.66 4.19
C ASP A 105 3.52 -7.01 5.56
N VAL A 106 2.55 -7.51 6.35
CA VAL A 106 2.33 -7.08 7.74
C VAL A 106 2.24 -8.27 8.69
N PRO A 107 2.73 -8.17 9.94
CA PRO A 107 2.75 -9.28 10.90
C PRO A 107 1.39 -9.49 11.60
N TYR A 108 0.28 -9.22 10.91
CA TYR A 108 -1.07 -9.22 11.48
C TYR A 108 -2.00 -10.16 10.70
N TRP A 109 -2.97 -10.74 11.42
CA TRP A 109 -4.02 -11.59 10.86
C TRP A 109 -5.40 -10.96 11.05
N ILE A 110 -6.29 -11.19 10.09
CA ILE A 110 -7.71 -10.84 10.19
C ILE A 110 -8.51 -12.09 10.50
N THR A 111 -9.39 -11.97 11.49
CA THR A 111 -10.44 -12.96 11.75
C THR A 111 -11.69 -12.56 10.98
N VAL A 112 -12.12 -13.42 10.07
CA VAL A 112 -13.30 -13.18 9.23
C VAL A 112 -14.56 -13.78 9.90
N PRO A 113 -15.73 -13.12 9.85
CA PRO A 113 -16.97 -13.66 10.41
C PRO A 113 -17.39 -15.01 9.81
N ASP A 114 -18.10 -15.83 10.59
CA ASP A 114 -18.50 -17.19 10.19
C ASP A 114 -19.74 -17.24 9.27
N THR A 115 -20.33 -16.09 8.92
CA THR A 115 -21.52 -16.00 8.06
C THR A 115 -21.25 -15.14 6.83
N TYR A 116 -21.70 -15.59 5.66
CA TYR A 116 -21.47 -14.89 4.38
C TYR A 116 -22.00 -13.43 4.40
N GLU A 117 -23.19 -13.23 4.95
CA GLU A 117 -23.83 -11.92 5.10
C GLU A 117 -23.00 -10.96 5.97
N ALA A 118 -22.36 -11.47 7.03
CA ALA A 118 -21.50 -10.65 7.89
C ALA A 118 -20.12 -10.38 7.26
N ARG A 119 -19.64 -11.26 6.36
CA ARG A 119 -18.44 -11.01 5.54
C ARG A 119 -18.70 -9.91 4.51
N GLU A 120 -19.85 -9.96 3.86
CA GLU A 120 -20.28 -8.99 2.84
C GLU A 120 -20.54 -7.59 3.47
N ALA A 121 -21.22 -7.55 4.62
CA ALA A 121 -21.46 -6.31 5.37
C ALA A 121 -20.17 -5.62 5.87
N ASN A 122 -19.09 -6.38 6.12
CA ASN A 122 -17.80 -5.79 6.48
C ASN A 122 -17.06 -5.18 5.27
N GLN A 123 -17.37 -5.57 4.03
CA GLN A 123 -16.77 -4.99 2.82
C GLN A 123 -17.51 -3.74 2.32
N LEU A 124 -18.85 -3.77 2.31
CA LEU A 124 -19.66 -2.79 1.58
C LEU A 124 -19.89 -1.46 2.32
N THR A 125 -19.64 -1.39 3.63
CA THR A 125 -20.20 -0.29 4.44
C THR A 125 -19.24 0.85 4.79
N GLU A 126 -17.92 0.71 4.64
CA GLU A 126 -16.99 1.73 5.17
C GLU A 126 -15.80 2.01 4.22
N CYS A 127 -16.09 2.38 2.98
CA CYS A 127 -15.14 3.20 2.24
C CYS A 127 -15.09 4.58 2.91
N PRO A 128 -13.92 5.06 3.40
CA PRO A 128 -13.82 6.41 3.92
C PRO A 128 -14.17 7.41 2.82
N ALA A 129 -14.96 8.43 3.18
CA ALA A 129 -15.54 9.41 2.25
C ALA A 129 -14.50 10.27 1.48
N CYS A 130 -13.20 10.04 1.67
CA CYS A 130 -12.09 10.79 1.08
C CYS A 130 -11.73 10.40 -0.37
N VAL A 131 -12.30 9.34 -0.94
CA VAL A 131 -11.83 8.70 -2.20
C VAL A 131 -12.58 9.15 -3.47
N THR A 132 -13.32 10.27 -3.45
CA THR A 132 -14.23 10.64 -4.57
C THR A 132 -13.75 11.77 -5.48
N LYS A 133 -12.50 12.22 -5.40
CA LYS A 133 -11.94 13.24 -6.31
C LYS A 133 -10.78 12.69 -7.16
N ASP A 134 -10.88 12.89 -8.48
CA ASP A 134 -9.83 12.76 -9.51
C ASP A 134 -9.45 11.35 -10.04
N CYS A 135 -10.43 10.46 -10.25
CA CYS A 135 -10.20 9.13 -10.83
C CYS A 135 -9.53 9.13 -12.22
N SER A 136 -9.75 10.15 -13.06
CA SER A 136 -9.19 10.21 -14.43
C SER A 136 -7.67 10.47 -14.44
N ASN A 137 -7.17 11.35 -13.58
CA ASN A 137 -5.74 11.66 -13.45
C ASN A 137 -4.98 10.49 -12.81
N PHE A 138 -5.61 9.81 -11.84
CA PHE A 138 -5.09 8.59 -11.26
C PHE A 138 -4.94 7.48 -12.31
N MET A 139 -5.99 7.19 -13.09
CA MET A 139 -5.95 6.15 -14.13
C MET A 139 -4.97 6.49 -15.26
N ALA A 140 -4.86 7.76 -15.66
CA ALA A 140 -3.85 8.18 -16.64
C ALA A 140 -2.42 7.93 -16.13
N SER A 141 -2.12 8.32 -14.89
CA SER A 141 -0.80 8.14 -14.27
C SER A 141 -0.47 6.67 -14.01
N LEU A 142 -1.45 5.89 -13.53
CA LEU A 142 -1.32 4.45 -13.27
C LEU A 142 -1.07 3.66 -14.56
N ASN A 143 -1.79 3.99 -15.64
CA ASN A 143 -1.60 3.34 -16.94
C ASN A 143 -0.19 3.60 -17.51
N LEU A 144 0.33 4.83 -17.39
CA LEU A 144 1.70 5.15 -17.79
C LEU A 144 2.72 4.37 -16.96
N HIS A 145 2.53 4.30 -15.64
CA HIS A 145 3.40 3.54 -14.75
C HIS A 145 3.42 2.04 -15.13
N ASN A 146 2.26 1.40 -15.23
CA ASN A 146 2.15 -0.03 -15.55
C ASN A 146 2.73 -0.35 -16.94
N ARG A 147 2.48 0.50 -17.93
CA ARG A 147 3.00 0.33 -19.29
C ARG A 147 4.53 0.39 -19.31
N TYR A 148 5.12 1.47 -18.79
CA TYR A 148 6.56 1.66 -18.87
C TYR A 148 7.33 0.76 -17.90
N ALA A 149 6.75 0.40 -16.75
CA ALA A 149 7.29 -0.65 -15.89
C ALA A 149 7.37 -2.00 -16.61
N GLY A 150 6.34 -2.39 -17.37
CA GLY A 150 6.35 -3.61 -18.18
C GLY A 150 7.39 -3.59 -19.31
N GLU A 151 7.50 -2.46 -20.03
CA GLU A 151 8.53 -2.27 -21.07
C GLU A 151 9.95 -2.40 -20.48
N VAL A 152 10.21 -1.73 -19.36
CA VAL A 152 11.51 -1.77 -18.67
C VAL A 152 11.81 -3.13 -18.05
N TYR A 153 10.82 -3.80 -17.45
CA TYR A 153 10.97 -5.15 -16.91
C TYR A 153 11.47 -6.12 -17.99
N ARG A 154 10.88 -6.07 -19.19
CA ARG A 154 11.31 -6.88 -20.33
C ARG A 154 12.73 -6.51 -20.79
N MET A 155 13.06 -5.22 -20.84
CA MET A 155 14.41 -4.76 -21.19
C MET A 155 15.47 -5.24 -20.19
N ILE A 156 15.17 -5.17 -18.89
CA ILE A 156 16.02 -5.69 -17.82
C ILE A 156 16.18 -7.21 -17.93
N TRP A 157 15.08 -7.93 -18.18
CA TRP A 157 15.11 -9.40 -18.34
C TRP A 157 15.99 -9.81 -19.52
N PHE A 158 15.84 -9.16 -20.66
CA PHE A 158 16.66 -9.40 -21.86
C PHE A 158 18.13 -9.08 -21.60
N SER A 159 18.41 -7.91 -21.01
CA SER A 159 19.77 -7.49 -20.68
C SER A 159 20.45 -8.39 -19.64
N SER A 160 19.68 -8.93 -18.67
CA SER A 160 20.16 -9.90 -17.69
C SER A 160 20.46 -11.27 -18.32
N ALA A 161 19.68 -11.69 -19.32
CA ALA A 161 19.95 -12.91 -20.08
C ALA A 161 21.22 -12.79 -20.97
N THR A 162 21.57 -11.58 -21.39
CA THR A 162 22.76 -11.31 -22.24
C THR A 162 23.99 -10.86 -21.43
N GLY A 163 23.85 -10.56 -20.14
CA GLY A 163 24.95 -10.13 -19.26
C GLY A 163 25.41 -8.67 -19.43
N GLN A 164 24.59 -7.81 -20.04
CA GLN A 164 24.95 -6.44 -20.46
C GLN A 164 24.14 -5.33 -19.74
N MET A 165 23.92 -5.48 -18.43
CA MET A 165 23.09 -4.55 -17.64
C MET A 165 23.60 -3.09 -17.67
N SER A 166 24.92 -2.88 -17.78
CA SER A 166 25.53 -1.55 -17.88
C SER A 166 25.21 -0.82 -19.19
N ASP A 167 24.95 -1.56 -20.28
CA ASP A 167 24.61 -0.98 -21.58
C ASP A 167 23.17 -0.47 -21.61
N LEU A 168 22.27 -1.09 -20.85
CA LEU A 168 20.87 -0.70 -20.76
C LEU A 168 20.70 0.68 -20.08
N ASN A 169 21.44 0.95 -19.00
CA ASN A 169 21.44 2.27 -18.35
C ASN A 169 21.96 3.36 -19.30
N ARG A 170 23.03 3.07 -20.06
CA ARG A 170 23.62 4.01 -21.01
C ARG A 170 22.65 4.31 -22.16
N MET A 171 22.00 3.28 -22.69
CA MET A 171 21.00 3.41 -23.76
C MET A 171 19.83 4.31 -23.33
N MET A 172 19.30 4.14 -22.12
CA MET A 172 18.19 4.98 -21.64
C MET A 172 18.55 6.44 -21.42
N VAL A 173 19.76 6.71 -20.95
CA VAL A 173 20.25 8.09 -20.79
C VAL A 173 20.48 8.73 -22.17
N GLN A 174 21.00 7.98 -23.14
CA GLN A 174 21.17 8.45 -24.52
C GLN A 174 19.82 8.74 -25.20
N ASP A 175 18.82 7.89 -25.01
CA ASP A 175 17.47 8.10 -25.53
C ASP A 175 16.84 9.39 -24.97
N LEU A 176 17.05 9.67 -23.68
CA LEU A 176 16.56 10.90 -23.05
C LEU A 176 17.26 12.15 -23.62
N ASN A 177 18.60 12.12 -23.74
CA ASN A 177 19.36 13.22 -24.32
C ASN A 177 18.94 13.48 -25.77
N THR A 178 18.75 12.42 -26.55
CA THR A 178 18.29 12.54 -27.94
C THR A 178 16.89 13.15 -28.00
N ALA A 179 15.97 12.75 -27.10
CA ALA A 179 14.63 13.34 -27.04
C ALA A 179 14.64 14.83 -26.65
N LEU A 180 15.59 15.24 -25.78
CA LEU A 180 15.82 16.63 -25.40
C LEU A 180 16.36 17.46 -26.57
N ASP A 181 17.36 16.94 -27.29
CA ASP A 181 17.97 17.62 -28.45
C ASP A 181 16.95 17.88 -29.57
N HIS A 182 16.00 16.96 -29.75
CA HIS A 182 14.94 17.08 -30.77
C HIS A 182 13.70 17.84 -30.28
N SER A 183 13.68 18.33 -29.02
CA SER A 183 12.55 19.03 -28.38
C SER A 183 11.20 18.32 -28.54
N ASN A 184 11.20 16.98 -28.59
CA ASN A 184 10.00 16.20 -28.83
C ASN A 184 9.33 15.79 -27.52
N SER A 185 8.21 16.45 -27.19
CA SER A 185 7.47 16.25 -25.94
C SER A 185 7.01 14.80 -25.71
N GLN A 186 6.68 14.05 -26.77
CA GLN A 186 6.19 12.67 -26.62
C GLN A 186 7.33 11.70 -26.32
N HIS A 187 8.44 11.81 -27.06
CA HIS A 187 9.61 10.97 -26.84
C HIS A 187 10.29 11.28 -25.50
N TYR A 188 10.28 12.55 -25.08
CA TYR A 188 10.76 12.95 -23.76
C TYR A 188 9.94 12.29 -22.64
N THR A 189 8.61 12.33 -22.74
CA THR A 189 7.71 11.70 -21.75
C THR A 189 7.96 10.20 -21.69
N GLN A 190 8.06 9.53 -22.84
CA GLN A 190 8.36 8.10 -22.87
C GLN A 190 9.73 7.77 -22.25
N ALA A 191 10.78 8.53 -22.58
CA ALA A 191 12.13 8.32 -22.07
C ALA A 191 12.21 8.51 -20.55
N ILE A 192 11.57 9.55 -20.01
CA ILE A 192 11.61 9.86 -18.57
C ILE A 192 10.84 8.83 -17.73
N PHE A 193 9.68 8.36 -18.20
CA PHE A 193 8.93 7.31 -17.49
C PHE A 193 9.67 5.96 -17.50
N LYS A 194 10.32 5.62 -18.62
CA LYS A 194 11.19 4.43 -18.72
C LYS A 194 12.39 4.50 -17.78
N LEU A 195 13.08 5.65 -17.74
CA LEU A 195 14.20 5.85 -16.84
C LEU A 195 13.76 5.78 -15.37
N THR A 196 12.61 6.35 -15.04
CA THR A 196 12.03 6.30 -13.68
C THR A 196 11.69 4.86 -13.28
N ALA A 197 11.03 4.09 -14.15
CA ALA A 197 10.73 2.68 -13.90
C ALA A 197 12.01 1.83 -13.73
N MET A 198 13.08 2.16 -14.46
CA MET A 198 14.38 1.51 -14.32
C MET A 198 15.04 1.82 -12.98
N LEU A 199 15.01 3.09 -12.55
CA LEU A 199 15.52 3.49 -11.24
C LEU A 199 14.77 2.77 -10.11
N ILE A 200 13.45 2.67 -10.19
CA ILE A 200 12.62 1.93 -9.22
C ILE A 200 13.03 0.46 -9.17
N SER A 201 13.18 -0.18 -10.34
CA SER A 201 13.56 -1.60 -10.45
C SER A 201 15.01 -1.86 -10.00
N SER A 202 15.91 -0.89 -10.15
CA SER A 202 17.34 -1.04 -9.81
C SER A 202 17.62 -1.10 -8.31
N LYS A 203 16.78 -0.47 -7.47
CA LYS A 203 16.91 -0.51 -6.00
C LYS A 203 16.28 -1.77 -5.36
N GLY A 204 15.49 -2.53 -6.11
CA GLY A 204 14.74 -3.70 -5.62
C GLY A 204 15.54 -5.00 -5.41
N ASN A 205 16.81 -5.07 -5.84
CA ASN A 205 17.60 -6.30 -5.75
C ASN A 205 18.35 -6.51 -4.40
N ALA A 206 18.17 -5.65 -3.41
CA ALA A 206 18.80 -5.79 -2.08
C ALA A 206 17.92 -6.48 -1.02
N HIS A 207 16.64 -6.77 -1.30
CA HIS A 207 15.79 -7.62 -0.44
C HIS A 207 15.01 -8.62 -1.31
N LYS A 208 15.64 -9.78 -1.56
CA LYS A 208 15.15 -10.99 -2.29
C LYS A 208 13.76 -11.49 -1.83
N PRO A 209 13.13 -12.49 -2.51
CA PRO A 209 13.26 -12.97 -3.90
C PRO A 209 11.90 -13.24 -4.62
N ARG A 210 12.01 -13.57 -5.92
CA ARG A 210 11.01 -14.20 -6.81
C ARG A 210 10.03 -15.18 -6.13
N GLU A 211 8.72 -14.93 -6.22
CA GLU A 211 7.65 -15.95 -6.13
C GLU A 211 6.39 -15.57 -6.96
N ILE A 212 6.54 -15.22 -8.24
CA ILE A 212 5.37 -15.11 -9.16
C ILE A 212 5.60 -15.96 -10.42
N LEU A 213 6.29 -17.10 -10.30
CA LEU A 213 6.40 -18.03 -11.43
C LEU A 213 6.33 -19.51 -11.03
N ASP A 214 5.66 -19.82 -9.92
CA ASP A 214 5.23 -21.18 -9.61
C ASP A 214 3.77 -21.15 -9.14
N ARG A 215 2.87 -20.97 -10.11
CA ARG A 215 1.50 -21.49 -10.09
C ARG A 215 0.94 -21.41 -11.51
N PHE A 216 1.01 -22.55 -12.18
CA PHE A 216 -0.08 -23.00 -13.03
C PHE A 216 -1.40 -22.97 -12.24
#